data_AF-A0A7S1WW51-F1
#
_entry.id   AF-A0A7S1WW51-F1
#
_cell.length_a   1.000
_cell.length_b   1.000
_cell.length_c   1.000
_cell.angle_alpha   90.00
_cell.angle_beta   90.00
_cell.angle_gamma   90.00
#
_symmetry.space_group_name_H-M   'P 1'
#
loop_
_entity.id
_entity.type
_entity.pdbx_description
1 polymer ?
#
loop_
_entity_poly.entity_id
_entity_poly.type
_entity_poly.pdbx_seq_one_letter_code
_entity_poly.pdbx_strand_id
1 'polypeptide(L)'
;SPDFCECPGCRRAKKLEERKDMFSKSKPSHSPHLGYVSLFPVLLGLLPWEHPRARQLLEALQPALPSDERDALWSKHGVMSLSARDPLFGKGENYWRGKVWANMNYLAISALARPAAAGSQLAAALQTAHASLREGFVSTVLGAL
;
A
#
# COMPACT_ATOMS: atom_id res chain seq x y z
N SER A 1 1.43 -16.06 -6.30
CA SER A 1 1.66 -17.43 -6.78
C SER A 1 3.16 -17.56 -6.95
N PRO A 2 3.77 -18.67 -6.55
CA PRO A 2 5.21 -18.92 -6.64
C PRO A 2 5.81 -18.82 -8.05
N ASP A 3 4.97 -18.83 -9.09
CA ASP A 3 5.38 -18.84 -10.51
C ASP A 3 5.84 -17.48 -11.03
N PHE A 4 5.66 -16.41 -10.24
CA PHE A 4 5.87 -15.04 -10.70
C PHE A 4 6.98 -14.30 -9.95
N CYS A 5 7.78 -15.01 -9.13
CA CYS A 5 8.81 -14.41 -8.29
C CYS A 5 10.19 -14.89 -8.73
N GLU A 6 10.90 -14.04 -9.50
CA GLU A 6 12.22 -14.33 -10.07
C GLU A 6 13.37 -13.60 -9.34
N CYS A 7 13.13 -13.14 -8.12
CA CYS A 7 14.10 -12.33 -7.38
C CYS A 7 15.27 -13.18 -6.81
N PRO A 8 16.53 -12.68 -6.87
CA PRO A 8 17.66 -13.33 -6.20
C PRO A 8 17.42 -13.37 -4.68
N GLY A 9 17.24 -14.58 -4.12
CA GLY A 9 17.01 -14.78 -2.68
C GLY A 9 15.56 -15.07 -2.28
N CYS A 10 14.60 -14.97 -3.20
CA CYS A 10 13.22 -15.37 -2.95
C CYS A 10 13.13 -16.90 -2.74
N ARG A 11 12.65 -17.33 -1.56
CA ARG A 11 12.37 -18.75 -1.29
C ARG A 11 10.88 -19.03 -1.44
N ARG A 12 10.54 -20.05 -2.24
CA ARG A 12 9.16 -20.50 -2.40
C ARG A 12 8.66 -21.09 -1.08
N ALA A 13 7.67 -20.44 -0.48
CA ALA A 13 6.93 -21.05 0.60
C ALA A 13 6.12 -22.21 0.01
N LYS A 14 6.36 -23.45 0.48
CA LYS A 14 5.59 -24.62 0.07
C LYS A 14 4.09 -24.41 0.38
N LYS A 15 3.21 -25.13 -0.32
CA LYS A 15 1.79 -25.17 0.07
C LYS A 15 1.67 -25.66 1.51
N LEU A 16 0.63 -25.24 2.23
CA LEU A 16 0.51 -25.52 3.66
C LEU A 16 0.57 -27.03 3.94
N GLU A 17 -0.06 -27.82 3.08
CA GLU A 17 -0.13 -29.29 3.11
C GLU A 17 1.23 -29.95 2.82
N GLU A 18 2.12 -29.25 2.12
CA GLU A 18 3.45 -29.73 1.72
C GLU A 18 4.55 -29.30 2.72
N ARG A 19 4.21 -28.48 3.73
CA ARG A 19 5.11 -28.04 4.79
C ARG A 19 5.26 -29.16 5.84
N LYS A 20 6.17 -30.10 5.57
CA LYS A 20 6.60 -31.13 6.54
C LYS A 20 7.29 -30.55 7.78
N ASP A 21 7.74 -29.32 7.63
CA ASP A 21 8.59 -28.56 8.51
C ASP A 21 7.86 -27.28 8.96
N MET A 22 6.56 -27.38 9.22
CA MET A 22 5.67 -26.28 9.65
C MET A 22 6.19 -25.51 10.88
N PHE A 23 7.03 -26.17 11.69
CA PHE A 23 7.70 -25.62 12.88
C PHE A 23 9.23 -25.51 12.72
N SER A 24 9.78 -25.73 11.52
CA SER A 24 11.20 -25.46 11.28
C SER A 24 11.46 -23.98 11.49
N LYS A 25 12.48 -23.68 12.30
CA LYS A 25 12.86 -22.33 12.71
C LYS A 25 13.44 -21.57 11.51
N SER A 26 12.60 -21.15 10.56
CA SER A 26 12.95 -20.04 9.69
C SER A 26 13.13 -18.80 10.57
N LYS A 27 14.22 -18.06 10.40
CA LYS A 27 14.39 -16.77 11.09
C LYS A 27 13.15 -15.90 10.79
N PRO A 28 12.52 -15.29 11.80
CA PRO A 28 11.43 -14.35 11.57
C PRO A 28 11.90 -13.26 10.61
N SER A 29 11.10 -12.99 9.58
CA SER A 29 11.37 -11.93 8.60
C SER A 29 10.09 -11.14 8.36
N HIS A 30 10.23 -9.84 8.13
CA HIS A 30 9.11 -9.03 7.69
C HIS A 30 8.74 -9.38 6.23
N SER A 31 7.44 -9.29 5.92
CA SER A 31 6.98 -9.33 4.54
C SER A 31 7.54 -8.11 3.79
N PRO A 32 8.17 -8.30 2.60
CA PRO A 32 8.69 -7.19 1.81
C PRO A 32 7.61 -6.47 1.01
N HIS A 33 6.38 -7.00 0.98
CA HIS A 33 5.31 -6.49 0.14
C HIS A 33 4.69 -5.22 0.73
N LEU A 34 4.90 -4.09 0.04
CA LEU A 34 4.18 -2.84 0.32
C LEU A 34 2.83 -2.86 -0.38
N GLY A 35 1.75 -2.76 0.39
CA GLY A 35 0.38 -2.80 -0.13
C GLY A 35 -0.64 -2.37 0.92
N TYR A 36 -1.91 -2.65 0.66
CA TYR A 36 -2.99 -2.35 1.61
C TYR A 36 -2.74 -2.91 3.02
N VAL A 37 -2.15 -4.11 3.12
CA VAL A 37 -1.87 -4.73 4.42
C VAL A 37 -0.93 -3.87 5.26
N SER A 38 0.06 -3.26 4.62
CA SER A 38 1.02 -2.35 5.26
C SER A 38 0.35 -1.08 5.79
N LEU A 39 -0.77 -0.66 5.18
CA LEU A 39 -1.50 0.55 5.56
C LEU A 39 -2.46 0.34 6.74
N PHE A 40 -2.86 -0.89 7.09
CA PHE A 40 -3.89 -1.12 8.12
C PHE A 40 -3.69 -0.36 9.44
N PRO A 41 -2.48 -0.25 10.01
CA PRO A 41 -2.29 0.51 11.25
C PRO A 41 -2.77 1.96 11.12
N VAL A 42 -2.48 2.61 10.00
CA VAL A 42 -2.96 3.98 9.75
C VAL A 42 -4.41 3.97 9.27
N LEU A 43 -4.85 3.06 8.40
CA LEU A 43 -6.23 3.02 7.91
C LEU A 43 -7.26 2.90 9.02
N LEU A 44 -6.98 2.05 10.02
CA LEU A 44 -7.86 1.77 11.15
C LEU A 44 -7.64 2.75 12.33
N GLY A 45 -6.71 3.69 12.18
CA GLY A 45 -6.38 4.67 13.22
C GLY A 45 -5.70 4.12 14.46
N LEU A 46 -5.12 2.93 14.36
CA LEU A 46 -4.29 2.31 15.41
C LEU A 46 -2.91 2.98 15.51
N LEU A 47 -2.47 3.64 14.45
CA LEU A 47 -1.22 4.41 14.39
C LEU A 47 -1.52 5.84 13.93
N PRO A 48 -1.20 6.88 14.72
CA PRO A 48 -1.34 8.27 14.29
C PRO A 48 -0.30 8.63 13.23
N TRP A 49 -0.64 9.59 12.36
CA TRP A 49 0.23 10.01 11.25
C TRP A 49 1.54 10.65 11.71
N GLU A 50 1.53 11.28 12.89
CA GLU A 50 2.69 11.88 13.53
C GLU A 50 3.71 10.85 14.05
N HIS A 51 3.32 9.58 14.17
CA HIS A 51 4.23 8.55 14.60
C HIS A 51 5.36 8.38 13.54
N PRO A 52 6.65 8.30 13.94
CA PRO A 52 7.77 8.20 12.98
C PRO A 52 7.63 7.08 11.93
N ARG A 53 7.11 5.92 12.34
CA ARG A 53 6.79 4.77 11.46
C ARG A 53 5.66 5.02 10.45
N ALA A 54 4.80 6.02 10.64
CA ALA A 54 3.73 6.34 9.69
C ALA A 54 4.22 7.20 8.52
N ARG A 55 5.39 7.84 8.64
CA ARG A 55 5.96 8.72 7.59
C ARG A 55 6.11 8.00 6.25
N GLN A 56 6.70 6.81 6.24
CA GLN A 56 6.88 6.02 5.01
C GLN A 56 5.54 5.60 4.40
N LEU A 57 4.52 5.34 5.23
CA LEU A 57 3.18 5.01 4.75
C LEU A 57 2.50 6.22 4.11
N LEU A 58 2.70 7.41 4.67
CA LEU A 58 2.21 8.66 4.09
C LEU A 58 2.93 8.98 2.77
N GLU A 59 4.25 8.81 2.71
CA GLU A 59 5.03 8.96 1.46
C GLU A 59 4.53 8.03 0.37
N ALA A 60 4.22 6.77 0.69
CA ALA A 60 3.65 5.82 -0.27
C ALA A 60 2.27 6.23 -0.81
N LEU A 61 1.53 7.07 -0.09
CA LEU A 61 0.20 7.58 -0.46
C LEU A 61 0.25 8.95 -1.15
N GLN A 62 1.42 9.59 -1.24
CA GLN A 62 1.56 10.87 -1.92
C GLN A 62 1.69 10.69 -3.44
N PRO A 63 1.30 11.72 -4.23
CA PRO A 63 1.58 11.76 -5.65
C PRO A 63 3.05 11.50 -5.98
N ALA A 64 3.29 10.48 -6.79
CA ALA A 64 4.62 10.12 -7.29
C ALA A 64 4.73 10.54 -8.75
N LEU A 65 5.86 11.14 -9.12
CA LEU A 65 6.18 11.44 -10.53
C LEU A 65 6.66 10.17 -11.25
N PRO A 66 6.60 10.12 -12.60
CA PRO A 66 7.13 8.98 -13.35
C PRO A 66 8.62 8.68 -13.09
N SER A 67 9.38 9.70 -12.68
CA SER A 67 10.80 9.58 -12.30
C SER A 67 11.03 9.23 -10.83
N ASP A 68 9.98 9.02 -10.05
CA ASP A 68 10.08 8.73 -8.62
C ASP A 68 10.53 7.29 -8.40
N GLU A 69 11.67 7.12 -7.72
CA GLU A 69 12.23 5.81 -7.44
C GLU A 69 11.64 5.14 -6.18
N ARG A 70 10.78 5.83 -5.43
CA ARG A 70 10.17 5.31 -4.21
C ARG A 70 9.09 4.27 -4.51
N ASP A 71 8.89 3.36 -3.56
CA ASP A 71 7.74 2.46 -3.57
C ASP A 71 6.46 3.26 -3.29
N ALA A 72 5.66 3.47 -4.32
CA ALA A 72 4.38 4.17 -4.23
C ALA A 72 3.20 3.18 -4.27
N LEU A 73 2.15 3.52 -3.54
CA LEU A 73 0.81 2.94 -3.64
C LEU A 73 -0.17 3.92 -4.30
N TRP A 74 0.18 5.19 -4.39
CA TRP A 74 -0.60 6.20 -5.10
C TRP A 74 -0.68 5.93 -6.60
N SER A 75 -1.84 6.20 -7.18
CA SER A 75 -2.05 6.33 -8.63
C SER A 75 -3.08 7.43 -8.90
N LYS A 76 -3.17 7.87 -10.16
CA LYS A 76 -4.23 8.80 -10.60
C LYS A 76 -5.66 8.26 -10.42
N HIS A 77 -5.82 6.97 -10.15
CA HIS A 77 -7.11 6.30 -9.96
C HIS A 77 -7.43 5.99 -8.48
N GLY A 78 -6.52 6.31 -7.56
CA GLY A 78 -6.60 5.95 -6.15
C GLY A 78 -5.44 5.05 -5.70
N VAL A 79 -5.54 4.53 -4.48
CA VAL A 79 -4.54 3.66 -3.85
C VAL A 79 -4.60 2.27 -4.46
N MET A 80 -3.47 1.79 -4.99
CA MET A 80 -3.28 0.45 -5.52
C MET A 80 -3.16 -0.58 -4.39
N SER A 81 -3.61 -1.82 -4.64
CA SER A 81 -3.53 -2.91 -3.66
C SER A 81 -2.12 -3.38 -3.32
N LEU A 82 -1.18 -3.17 -4.24
CA LEU A 82 0.23 -3.55 -4.13
C LEU A 82 1.07 -2.51 -4.88
N SER A 83 2.28 -2.25 -4.40
CA SER A 83 3.18 -1.29 -5.06
C SER A 83 3.54 -1.73 -6.47
N ALA A 84 3.62 -0.78 -7.40
CA ALA A 84 4.01 -1.02 -8.79
C ALA A 84 5.44 -1.59 -8.94
N ARG A 85 6.29 -1.41 -7.93
CA ARG A 85 7.66 -1.92 -7.88
C ARG A 85 7.75 -3.32 -7.26
N ASP A 86 6.66 -3.83 -6.69
CA ASP A 86 6.62 -5.18 -6.13
C ASP A 86 6.76 -6.23 -7.26
N PRO A 87 7.61 -7.26 -7.12
CA PRO A 87 7.77 -8.30 -8.14
C PRO A 87 6.48 -9.03 -8.51
N LEU A 88 5.48 -9.05 -7.61
CA LEU A 88 4.20 -9.69 -7.84
C LEU A 88 3.15 -8.76 -8.44
N PHE A 89 3.45 -7.48 -8.67
CA PHE A 89 2.53 -6.52 -9.27
C PHE A 89 2.05 -6.98 -10.65
N GLY A 90 0.73 -6.98 -10.86
CA GLY A 90 0.10 -7.40 -12.10
C GLY A 90 0.16 -8.91 -12.38
N LYS A 91 0.71 -9.74 -11.48
CA LYS A 91 0.97 -11.16 -11.75
C LYS A 91 -0.16 -12.09 -11.29
N GLY A 92 -0.32 -13.22 -11.97
CA GLY A 92 -1.36 -14.22 -11.70
C GLY A 92 -2.77 -13.68 -11.92
N GLU A 93 -3.72 -14.05 -11.05
CA GLU A 93 -5.12 -13.59 -11.12
C GLU A 93 -5.27 -12.06 -11.00
N ASN A 94 -4.23 -11.38 -10.48
CA ASN A 94 -4.16 -9.93 -10.35
C ASN A 94 -5.40 -9.31 -9.67
N TYR A 95 -5.88 -9.94 -8.59
CA TYR A 95 -7.01 -9.41 -7.80
C TYR A 95 -6.52 -8.35 -6.79
N TRP A 96 -5.64 -8.74 -5.86
CA TRP A 96 -5.01 -7.86 -4.85
C TRP A 96 -3.55 -7.50 -5.16
N ARG A 97 -3.18 -7.47 -6.45
CA ARG A 97 -1.78 -7.25 -6.88
C ARG A 97 -1.59 -6.03 -7.78
N GLY A 98 -2.31 -4.96 -7.48
CA GLY A 98 -2.17 -3.67 -8.17
C GLY A 98 -3.49 -2.98 -8.46
N LYS A 99 -4.60 -3.72 -8.59
CA LYS A 99 -5.93 -3.13 -8.78
C LYS A 99 -6.34 -2.24 -7.60
N VAL A 100 -7.15 -1.24 -7.90
CA VAL A 100 -7.72 -0.27 -6.95
C VAL A 100 -9.06 -0.80 -6.45
N TRP A 101 -9.24 -0.85 -5.12
CA TRP A 101 -10.44 -1.37 -4.47
C TRP A 101 -11.18 -0.28 -3.70
N ALA A 102 -12.50 -0.18 -3.92
CA ALA A 102 -13.31 0.92 -3.39
C ALA A 102 -13.37 0.96 -1.85
N ASN A 103 -13.56 -0.18 -1.22
CA ASN A 103 -13.56 -0.31 0.25
C ASN A 103 -12.23 0.16 0.87
N MET A 104 -11.09 -0.20 0.25
CA MET A 104 -9.78 0.17 0.75
C MET A 104 -9.46 1.65 0.49
N ASN A 105 -9.90 2.19 -0.64
CA ASN A 105 -9.75 3.61 -0.96
C ASN A 105 -10.61 4.49 -0.05
N TYR A 106 -11.82 4.05 0.27
CA TYR A 106 -12.66 4.70 1.28
C TYR A 106 -11.89 4.82 2.61
N LEU A 107 -11.35 3.72 3.12
CA LEU A 107 -10.56 3.73 4.36
C LEU A 107 -9.33 4.65 4.27
N ALA A 108 -8.61 4.62 3.16
CA ALA A 108 -7.42 5.46 2.97
C ALA A 108 -7.74 6.95 2.95
N ILE A 109 -8.76 7.35 2.18
CA ILE A 109 -9.21 8.73 2.09
C ILE A 109 -9.74 9.19 3.47
N SER A 110 -10.59 8.39 4.12
CA SER A 110 -11.06 8.69 5.48
C SER A 110 -9.93 8.79 6.50
N ALA A 111 -8.89 7.96 6.37
CA ALA A 111 -7.73 8.02 7.25
C ALA A 111 -6.91 9.29 7.07
N LEU A 112 -6.73 9.75 5.84
CA LEU A 112 -5.99 10.98 5.51
C LEU A 112 -6.77 12.25 5.86
N ALA A 113 -8.11 12.18 5.91
CA ALA A 113 -8.97 13.29 6.32
C ALA A 113 -8.94 13.57 7.84
N ARG A 114 -8.31 12.71 8.64
CA ARG A 114 -8.23 12.92 10.09
C ARG A 114 -7.36 14.14 10.40
N PRO A 115 -7.77 15.01 11.35
CA PRO A 115 -6.99 16.18 11.70
C PRO A 115 -5.60 15.78 12.19
N ALA A 116 -4.57 16.44 11.64
CA ALA A 116 -3.23 16.40 12.20
C ALA A 116 -3.19 17.17 13.53
N ALA A 117 -2.21 16.88 14.37
CA ALA A 117 -1.95 17.66 15.56
C ALA A 117 -1.68 19.14 15.21
N ALA A 118 -2.09 20.07 16.08
CA ALA A 118 -1.83 21.50 15.88
C ALA A 118 -0.33 21.76 15.72
N GLY A 119 0.05 22.48 14.65
CA GLY A 119 1.45 22.75 14.31
C GLY A 119 2.20 21.58 13.66
N SER A 120 1.51 20.49 13.29
CA SER A 120 2.12 19.36 12.61
C SER A 120 2.72 19.75 11.26
N GLN A 121 4.00 19.44 11.07
CA GLN A 121 4.70 19.60 9.80
C GLN A 121 4.15 18.67 8.70
N LEU A 122 3.34 17.67 9.08
CA LEU A 122 2.74 16.71 8.14
C LEU A 122 1.41 17.18 7.57
N ALA A 123 0.81 18.25 8.09
CA ALA A 123 -0.52 18.71 7.69
C ALA A 123 -0.65 18.93 6.17
N ALA A 124 0.37 19.55 5.55
CA ALA A 124 0.40 19.78 4.11
C ALA A 124 0.49 18.48 3.30
N ALA A 125 1.30 17.52 3.77
CA ALA A 125 1.46 16.22 3.10
C ALA A 125 0.19 15.37 3.20
N LEU A 126 -0.46 15.35 4.37
CA LEU A 126 -1.76 14.69 4.58
C LEU A 126 -2.83 15.28 3.68
N GLN A 127 -2.92 16.61 3.60
CA GLN A 127 -3.88 17.29 2.75
C GLN A 127 -3.64 17.00 1.26
N THR A 128 -2.37 16.98 0.83
CA THR A 128 -2.01 16.67 -0.56
C THR A 128 -2.36 15.24 -0.93
N ALA A 129 -2.02 14.27 -0.07
CA ALA A 129 -2.38 12.87 -0.28
C ALA A 129 -3.90 12.69 -0.29
N HIS A 130 -4.62 13.29 0.66
CA HIS A 130 -6.07 13.24 0.74
C HIS A 130 -6.73 13.80 -0.53
N ALA A 131 -6.38 15.02 -0.93
CA ALA A 131 -6.99 15.70 -2.06
C ALA A 131 -6.74 14.94 -3.37
N SER A 132 -5.49 14.53 -3.62
CA SER A 132 -5.14 13.83 -4.86
C SER A 132 -5.80 12.45 -4.97
N LEU A 133 -5.84 11.66 -3.90
CA LEU A 133 -6.48 10.34 -3.91
C LEU A 133 -7.99 10.44 -4.01
N ARG A 134 -8.62 11.39 -3.29
CA ARG A 134 -10.05 11.63 -3.39
C ARG A 134 -10.44 12.02 -4.80
N GLU A 135 -9.73 12.97 -5.40
CA GLU A 135 -10.00 13.43 -6.76
C GLU A 135 -9.85 12.29 -7.78
N GLY A 136 -8.71 11.60 -7.76
CA GLY A 136 -8.44 10.50 -8.69
C GLY A 136 -9.42 9.33 -8.56
N PHE A 137 -9.78 8.96 -7.32
CA PHE A 137 -10.72 7.87 -7.08
C PHE A 137 -12.15 8.23 -7.49
N VAL A 138 -12.66 9.41 -7.08
CA VAL A 138 -14.03 9.83 -7.39
C VAL A 138 -14.22 10.04 -8.89
N SER A 139 -13.28 10.72 -9.57
CA SER A 139 -13.34 10.90 -11.02
C SER A 139 -13.35 9.58 -11.78
N THR A 140 -12.55 8.60 -11.33
CA THR A 140 -12.52 7.26 -11.93
C THR A 140 -13.85 6.52 -11.73
N VAL A 141 -14.44 6.56 -10.53
CA VAL A 141 -15.71 5.85 -10.23
C VAL A 141 -16.89 6.46 -10.97
N LEU A 142 -16.95 7.80 -11.02
CA LEU A 142 -18.01 8.52 -11.75
C LEU A 142 -17.81 8.45 -13.27
N GLY A 143 -16.70 7.88 -13.74
CA GLY A 143 -16.39 7.71 -15.15
C GLY A 143 -16.27 9.04 -15.86
N ALA A 144 -15.55 10.00 -15.24
CA ALA A 144 -15.47 11.39 -15.69
C ALA A 144 -15.43 11.50 -17.23
N LEU A 145 -16.50 12.11 -17.75
CA LEU A 145 -16.75 12.59 -19.11
C LEU A 145 -15.59 13.45 -19.63
#